data_AF-A0A7J9E6A5-F1
#
_entry.id   AF-A0A7J9E6A5-F1
#
_cell.length_a   1.000
_cell.length_b   1.000
_cell.length_c   1.000
_cell.angle_alpha   90.00
_cell.angle_beta   90.00
_cell.angle_gamma   90.00
#
_symmetry.space_group_name_H-M   'P 1'
#
loop_
_entity.id
_entity.type
_entity.pdbx_description
1 polymer ?
#
loop_
_entity_poly.entity_id
_entity_poly.type
_entity_poly.pdbx_seq_one_letter_code
_entity_poly.pdbx_strand_id
1 'polypeptide(L)'
;PPKETILLDGCDYEHWLIVLEFPEDPKPSEEEMIDAYVKTLASVVGSEVEAKKRIYSVCTTRYTGFGALISEELSYKVKGLPHVLWVLPDSYLDVPNKDYGGDLFVDGKVIHRPQYTSSVQPSSGSRVRGRGDRRIRR
;
A
#
# COMPACT_ATOMS: atom_id res chain seq x y z
N PRO A 1 5.36 31.81 4.99
CA PRO A 1 6.11 30.62 5.45
C PRO A 1 6.07 29.51 4.40
N PRO A 2 7.17 28.78 4.13
CA PRO A 2 7.07 27.55 3.36
C PRO A 2 6.16 26.60 4.14
N LYS A 3 5.21 25.95 3.47
CA LYS A 3 4.47 24.86 4.12
C LYS A 3 5.49 23.75 4.37
N GLU A 4 5.85 23.52 5.62
CA GLU A 4 6.53 22.29 6.01
C GLU A 4 5.61 21.14 5.59
N THR A 5 5.98 20.49 4.49
CA THR A 5 5.34 19.24 4.07
C THR A 5 5.76 18.19 5.08
N ILE A 6 4.89 17.90 6.05
CA ILE A 6 5.06 16.80 7.00
C ILE A 6 5.03 15.51 6.16
N LEU A 7 6.22 14.97 5.86
CA LEU A 7 6.35 13.66 5.23
C LEU A 7 6.09 12.59 6.30
N LEU A 8 5.36 11.54 5.91
CA LEU A 8 5.18 10.37 6.77
C LEU A 8 6.51 9.63 6.92
N ASP A 9 6.75 8.99 8.07
CA ASP A 9 7.95 8.18 8.26
C ASP A 9 8.00 7.03 7.23
N GLY A 10 9.17 6.84 6.60
CA GLY A 10 9.36 5.89 5.51
C GLY A 10 8.97 6.40 4.12
N CYS A 11 8.36 7.59 4.02
CA CYS A 11 8.05 8.25 2.75
C CYS A 11 9.30 8.96 2.20
N ASP A 12 10.16 8.17 1.54
CA ASP A 12 11.48 8.61 1.05
C ASP A 12 11.56 8.78 -0.48
N TYR A 13 10.48 8.52 -1.22
CA TYR A 13 10.42 8.52 -2.69
C TYR A 13 11.34 7.48 -3.36
N GLU A 14 11.83 6.51 -2.60
CA GLU A 14 12.52 5.31 -3.09
C GLU A 14 11.65 4.05 -2.91
N HIS A 15 10.80 4.05 -1.88
CA HIS A 15 9.78 3.03 -1.66
C HIS A 15 8.45 3.47 -2.26
N TRP A 16 7.89 2.60 -3.11
CA TRP A 16 6.66 2.88 -3.85
C TRP A 16 5.65 1.76 -3.65
N LEU A 17 4.42 2.14 -3.32
CA LEU A 17 3.27 1.27 -3.35
C LEU A 17 2.61 1.36 -4.73
N ILE A 18 2.55 0.23 -5.42
CA ILE A 18 1.91 0.10 -6.74
C ILE A 18 0.66 -0.77 -6.61
N VAL A 19 -0.49 -0.22 -7.00
CA VAL A 19 -1.79 -0.91 -6.95
C VAL A 19 -2.25 -1.19 -8.37
N LEU A 20 -2.62 -2.43 -8.64
CA LEU A 20 -3.17 -2.87 -9.92
C LEU A 20 -4.65 -3.17 -9.78
N GLU A 21 -5.38 -2.96 -10.87
CA GLU A 21 -6.76 -3.40 -11.02
C GLU A 21 -6.79 -4.81 -11.62
N PHE A 22 -7.63 -5.68 -11.06
CA PHE A 22 -7.91 -7.02 -11.60
C PHE A 22 -9.43 -7.21 -11.76
N PRO A 23 -9.86 -8.11 -12.66
CA PRO A 23 -11.24 -8.56 -12.70
C PRO A 23 -11.70 -9.11 -11.35
N GLU A 24 -12.97 -8.90 -11.00
CA GLU A 24 -13.55 -9.46 -9.78
C GLU A 24 -14.28 -10.80 -10.03
N ASP A 25 -14.70 -11.07 -11.28
CA ASP A 25 -15.47 -12.26 -11.64
C ASP A 25 -14.99 -12.90 -12.97
N PRO A 26 -14.17 -13.97 -12.93
CA PRO A 26 -13.54 -14.51 -11.74
C PRO A 26 -12.34 -13.65 -11.31
N LYS A 27 -12.18 -13.45 -10.00
CA LYS A 27 -10.95 -12.89 -9.44
C LYS A 27 -9.78 -13.86 -9.71
N PRO A 28 -8.64 -13.37 -10.24
CA PRO A 28 -7.46 -14.20 -10.42
C PRO A 28 -6.97 -14.80 -9.10
N SER A 29 -6.24 -15.91 -9.18
CA SER A 29 -5.57 -16.51 -8.04
C SER A 29 -4.44 -15.62 -7.50
N GLU A 30 -3.99 -15.91 -6.28
CA GLU A 30 -2.85 -15.21 -5.68
C GLU A 30 -1.58 -15.30 -6.54
N GLU A 31 -1.28 -16.50 -7.06
CA GLU A 31 -0.11 -16.73 -7.91
C GLU A 31 -0.18 -15.91 -9.21
N GLU A 32 -1.35 -15.84 -9.84
CA GLU A 32 -1.56 -15.03 -11.06
C GLU A 32 -1.41 -13.54 -10.79
N MET A 33 -1.92 -13.04 -9.65
CA MET A 33 -1.75 -11.63 -9.27
C MET A 33 -0.28 -11.30 -8.99
N ILE A 34 0.45 -12.18 -8.29
CA ILE A 34 1.88 -12.00 -8.00
C ILE A 34 2.70 -12.03 -9.29
N ASP A 35 2.41 -12.95 -10.19
CA ASP A 35 3.06 -13.01 -11.50
C ASP A 35 2.83 -11.72 -12.29
N ALA A 36 1.61 -11.18 -12.27
CA ALA A 36 1.30 -9.88 -12.87
C ALA A 36 2.07 -8.72 -12.22
N TYR A 37 2.26 -8.70 -10.90
CA TYR A 37 3.09 -7.70 -10.22
C TYR A 37 4.54 -7.73 -10.70
N VAL A 38 5.13 -8.94 -10.72
CA VAL A 38 6.50 -9.15 -11.19
C VAL A 38 6.66 -8.71 -12.63
N LYS A 39 5.74 -9.11 -13.52
CA LYS A 39 5.77 -8.74 -14.95
C LYS A 39 5.62 -7.24 -15.16
N THR A 40 4.74 -6.60 -14.39
CA THR A 40 4.53 -5.15 -14.44
C THR A 40 5.83 -4.42 -14.12
N LEU A 41 6.49 -4.77 -13.00
CA LEU A 41 7.74 -4.13 -12.63
C LEU A 41 8.87 -4.50 -13.61
N ALA A 42 8.94 -5.75 -14.06
CA ALA A 42 9.93 -6.24 -15.02
C ALA A 42 9.92 -5.45 -16.33
N SER A 43 8.75 -4.99 -16.79
CA SER A 43 8.64 -4.17 -18.00
C SER A 43 9.40 -2.84 -17.92
N VAL A 44 9.66 -2.35 -16.70
CA VAL A 44 10.36 -1.07 -16.43
C VAL A 44 11.80 -1.30 -15.97
N VAL A 45 12.05 -2.34 -15.16
CA VAL A 45 13.39 -2.65 -14.64
C VAL A 45 14.19 -3.60 -15.53
N GLY A 46 13.58 -4.13 -16.59
CA GLY A 46 14.23 -4.90 -17.66
C GLY A 46 14.23 -6.42 -17.48
N SER A 47 13.92 -6.96 -16.29
CA SER A 47 13.80 -8.41 -16.10
C SER A 47 12.97 -8.79 -14.88
N GLU A 48 12.39 -10.00 -14.89
CA GLU A 48 11.68 -10.56 -13.72
C GLU A 48 12.62 -10.85 -12.55
N VAL A 49 13.88 -11.22 -12.83
CA VAL A 49 14.89 -11.47 -11.79
C VAL A 49 15.17 -10.18 -11.01
N GLU A 50 15.31 -9.06 -11.71
CA GLU A 50 15.50 -7.75 -11.09
C GLU A 50 14.23 -7.27 -10.39
N ALA A 51 13.06 -7.49 -11.00
CA ALA A 51 11.78 -7.16 -10.38
C ALA A 51 11.60 -7.89 -9.04
N LYS A 52 11.86 -9.19 -8.99
CA LYS A 52 11.70 -9.99 -7.77
C LYS A 52 12.63 -9.55 -6.63
N LYS A 53 13.80 -8.98 -6.94
CA LYS A 53 14.73 -8.41 -5.93
C LYS A 53 14.27 -7.07 -5.39
N ARG A 54 13.53 -6.29 -6.21
CA ARG A 54 13.08 -4.93 -5.86
C ARG A 54 11.75 -4.92 -5.13
N ILE A 55 10.88 -5.91 -5.38
CA ILE A 55 9.62 -6.07 -4.66
C ILE A 55 9.94 -6.55 -3.24
N TYR A 56 9.50 -5.80 -2.22
CA TYR A 56 9.69 -6.15 -0.81
C TYR A 56 8.40 -6.64 -0.14
N SER A 57 7.24 -6.24 -0.65
CA SER A 57 5.95 -6.68 -0.13
C SER A 57 4.91 -6.86 -1.22
N VAL A 58 3.93 -7.73 -0.96
CA VAL A 58 2.77 -7.97 -1.83
C VAL A 58 1.49 -8.02 -1.00
N CYS A 59 0.35 -7.67 -1.61
CA CYS A 59 -0.97 -7.94 -1.07
C CYS A 59 -1.93 -8.33 -2.21
N THR A 60 -2.75 -9.33 -1.96
CA THR A 60 -3.75 -9.86 -2.90
C THR A 60 -5.15 -9.88 -2.30
N THR A 61 -5.30 -9.38 -1.05
CA THR A 61 -6.53 -9.44 -0.26
C THR A 61 -7.12 -8.07 -0.01
N ARG A 62 -6.59 -7.30 0.96
CA ARG A 62 -7.11 -5.98 1.37
C ARG A 62 -6.98 -4.94 0.25
N TYR A 63 -5.92 -5.06 -0.53
CA TYR A 63 -5.70 -4.37 -1.79
C TYR A 63 -4.94 -5.33 -2.71
N THR A 64 -4.92 -5.02 -4.00
CA THR A 64 -4.16 -5.77 -5.01
C THR A 64 -2.97 -4.93 -5.46
N GLY A 65 -1.83 -5.13 -4.83
CA GLY A 65 -0.64 -4.36 -5.14
C GLY A 65 0.62 -4.90 -4.49
N PHE A 66 1.72 -4.19 -4.73
CA PHE A 66 3.04 -4.55 -4.24
C PHE A 66 3.85 -3.29 -3.89
N GLY A 67 4.73 -3.44 -2.90
CA GLY A 67 5.74 -2.46 -2.55
C GLY A 67 7.04 -2.76 -3.29
N ALA A 68 7.66 -1.76 -3.91
CA ALA A 68 8.92 -1.91 -4.62
C ALA A 68 9.91 -0.78 -4.34
N LEU A 69 11.19 -1.14 -4.31
CA LEU A 69 12.31 -0.20 -4.23
C LEU A 69 12.75 0.21 -5.65
N ILE A 70 12.28 1.39 -6.09
CA ILE A 70 12.57 1.97 -7.40
C ILE A 70 12.75 3.48 -7.29
N SER A 71 13.53 4.07 -8.19
CA SER A 71 13.65 5.53 -8.24
C SER A 71 12.32 6.17 -8.63
N GLU A 72 12.13 7.42 -8.23
CA GLU A 72 10.99 8.23 -8.64
C GLU A 72 10.82 8.27 -10.18
N GLU A 73 11.91 8.32 -10.95
CA GLU A 73 11.83 8.27 -12.42
C GLU A 73 11.16 6.97 -12.92
N LEU A 74 11.50 5.83 -12.33
CA LEU A 74 10.91 4.54 -12.70
C LEU A 74 9.47 4.43 -12.22
N SER A 75 9.12 5.03 -11.07
CA SER A 75 7.74 5.02 -10.58
C SER A 75 6.80 5.76 -11.55
N TYR A 76 7.25 6.86 -12.16
CA TYR A 76 6.50 7.53 -13.23
C TYR A 76 6.32 6.66 -14.47
N LYS A 77 7.31 5.84 -14.84
CA LYS A 77 7.18 4.87 -15.95
C LYS A 77 6.14 3.80 -15.62
N VAL A 78 6.16 3.25 -14.39
CA VAL A 78 5.16 2.27 -13.93
C VAL A 78 3.76 2.88 -13.94
N LYS A 79 3.60 4.13 -13.52
CA LYS A 79 2.32 4.85 -13.54
C LYS A 79 1.69 4.96 -14.94
N GLY A 80 2.51 4.94 -15.99
CA GLY A 80 2.03 4.98 -17.38
C GLY A 80 1.60 3.63 -17.96
N LEU A 81 1.76 2.53 -17.22
CA LEU A 81 1.43 1.19 -17.70
C LEU A 81 -0.08 0.92 -17.63
N PRO A 82 -0.62 0.08 -18.53
CA PRO A 82 -1.99 -0.36 -18.43
C PRO A 82 -2.22 -1.15 -17.13
N HIS A 83 -3.44 -1.08 -16.59
CA HIS A 83 -3.88 -1.77 -15.37
C HIS A 83 -3.25 -1.30 -14.05
N VAL A 84 -2.26 -0.40 -14.10
CA VAL A 84 -1.76 0.28 -12.90
C VAL A 84 -2.75 1.38 -12.50
N LEU A 85 -3.34 1.23 -11.31
CA LEU A 85 -4.36 2.13 -10.78
C LEU A 85 -3.72 3.26 -9.97
N TRP A 86 -2.77 2.93 -9.09
CA TRP A 86 -2.08 3.91 -8.24
C TRP A 86 -0.59 3.61 -8.15
N VAL A 87 0.21 4.67 -8.11
CA VAL A 87 1.63 4.65 -7.75
C VAL A 87 1.83 5.75 -6.74
N LEU A 88 2.12 5.38 -5.49
CA LEU A 88 2.21 6.28 -4.35
C LEU A 88 3.56 6.07 -3.64
N PRO A 89 4.21 7.14 -3.14
CA PRO A 89 5.31 6.97 -2.20
C PRO A 89 4.81 6.18 -0.99
N ASP A 90 5.48 5.06 -0.68
CA ASP A 90 5.08 4.21 0.44
C ASP A 90 5.50 4.84 1.77
N SER A 91 4.94 4.36 2.88
CA SER A 91 5.29 4.82 4.22
C SER A 91 5.11 3.69 5.24
N TYR A 92 5.77 3.78 6.38
CA TYR A 92 5.63 2.74 7.39
C TYR A 92 4.21 2.69 7.95
N LEU A 93 3.60 1.50 7.91
CA LEU A 93 2.37 1.20 8.64
C LEU A 93 2.67 1.02 10.15
N ASP A 94 3.85 0.51 10.48
CA ASP A 94 4.37 0.37 11.84
C ASP A 94 5.73 1.07 11.95
N VAL A 95 5.70 2.33 12.39
CA VAL A 95 6.87 3.23 12.46
C VAL A 95 7.97 2.67 13.38
N PRO A 96 7.68 2.20 14.62
CA PRO A 96 8.71 1.60 15.49
C PRO A 96 9.49 0.47 14.84
N ASN A 97 8.82 -0.37 14.03
CA ASN A 97 9.41 -1.53 13.38
C ASN A 97 9.85 -1.28 11.94
N LYS A 98 9.65 -0.07 11.41
CA LYS A 98 9.93 0.31 10.02
C LYS A 98 9.28 -0.64 9.01
N ASP A 99 8.03 -1.02 9.28
CA ASP A 99 7.31 -2.00 8.46
C ASP A 99 6.30 -1.30 7.54
N TYR A 100 6.41 -1.53 6.24
CA TYR A 100 5.49 -1.03 5.22
C TYR A 100 4.16 -1.81 5.16
N GLY A 101 4.04 -2.95 5.86
CA GLY A 101 2.86 -3.81 5.80
C GLY A 101 2.83 -4.74 4.58
N GLY A 102 1.69 -5.38 4.34
CA GLY A 102 1.56 -6.45 3.33
C GLY A 102 2.31 -7.73 3.74
N ASP A 103 2.27 -8.75 2.89
CA ASP A 103 3.06 -9.97 3.04
C ASP A 103 4.48 -9.74 2.51
N LEU A 104 5.49 -10.36 3.13
CA LEU A 104 6.87 -10.21 2.65
C LEU A 104 7.05 -10.95 1.34
N PHE A 105 7.82 -10.36 0.44
CA PHE A 105 8.20 -10.99 -0.81
C PHE A 105 9.72 -11.07 -0.90
N VAL A 106 10.24 -12.30 -0.90
CA VAL A 106 11.69 -12.55 -0.90
C VAL A 106 12.02 -13.53 -2.01
N ASP A 107 12.74 -13.05 -3.03
CA ASP A 107 13.21 -13.83 -4.16
C ASP A 107 12.12 -14.67 -4.85
N GLY A 108 10.93 -14.08 -5.03
CA GLY A 108 9.81 -14.78 -5.67
C GLY A 108 8.91 -15.57 -4.74
N LYS A 109 9.19 -15.58 -3.43
CA LYS A 109 8.39 -16.31 -2.44
C LYS A 109 7.65 -15.35 -1.52
N VAL A 110 6.36 -15.62 -1.31
CA VAL A 110 5.53 -14.92 -0.34
C VAL A 110 5.71 -15.56 1.04
N ILE A 111 5.92 -14.72 2.04
CA ILE A 111 5.86 -15.09 3.45
C ILE A 111 4.72 -14.30 4.07
N HIS A 112 3.60 -14.99 4.28
CA HIS A 112 2.41 -14.36 4.84
C HIS A 112 2.66 -13.84 6.26
N ARG A 113 2.16 -12.64 6.51
CA ARG A 113 2.25 -11.98 7.81
C ARG A 113 0.87 -11.76 8.41
N PRO A 114 0.77 -11.67 9.75
CA PRO A 114 -0.45 -11.18 10.38
C PRO A 114 -0.77 -9.78 9.85
N GLN A 115 -1.78 -9.68 9.00
CA GLN A 115 -2.22 -8.41 8.48
C GLN A 115 -2.82 -7.61 9.65
N TYR A 116 -2.27 -6.43 9.94
CA TYR A 116 -2.80 -5.53 10.97
C TYR A 116 -4.29 -5.28 10.69
N THR A 117 -5.18 -5.98 11.38
CA THR A 117 -6.60 -5.62 11.40
C THR A 117 -6.68 -4.43 12.32
N SER A 118 -6.98 -3.26 11.74
CA SER A 118 -7.31 -2.09 12.52
C SER A 118 -8.61 -2.39 13.26
N SER A 119 -8.54 -3.12 14.37
CA SER A 119 -9.45 -2.88 15.48
C SER A 119 -9.04 -1.50 16.00
N VAL A 120 -9.54 -0.46 15.33
CA VAL A 120 -9.71 0.82 16.00
C VAL A 120 -10.67 0.51 17.14
N GLN A 121 -10.15 0.13 18.30
CA GLN A 121 -10.90 0.32 19.53
C GLN A 121 -11.27 1.80 19.52
N PRO A 122 -12.56 2.16 19.58
CA PRO A 122 -12.92 3.54 19.82
C PRO A 122 -12.23 3.90 21.13
N SER A 123 -11.24 4.78 21.07
CA SER A 123 -10.65 5.38 22.25
C SER A 123 -11.82 5.86 23.10
N SER A 124 -11.92 5.35 24.32
CA SER A 124 -12.86 5.77 25.36
C SER A 124 -12.56 7.21 25.78
N GLY A 125 -12.79 8.14 24.85
CA GLY A 125 -12.69 9.57 25.05
C GLY A 125 -14.06 10.12 25.36
N SER A 126 -14.33 10.32 26.65
CA SER A 126 -15.50 11.01 27.20
C SER A 126 -15.77 12.33 26.47
N ARG A 127 -16.63 12.32 25.45
CA ARG A 127 -17.23 13.56 24.92
C ARG A 127 -18.43 13.92 25.78
N VAL A 128 -18.16 14.63 26.86
CA VAL A 128 -19.17 15.45 27.54
C VAL A 128 -19.63 16.50 26.53
N ARG A 129 -20.73 16.23 25.82
CA ARG A 129 -21.46 17.26 25.08
C ARG A 129 -22.57 17.80 25.99
N GLY A 130 -22.21 18.83 26.76
CA GLY A 130 -23.21 19.79 27.21
C GLY A 130 -23.75 20.55 25.99
N ARG A 131 -25.06 20.54 25.80
CA ARG A 131 -25.79 21.60 25.09
C ARG A 131 -27.24 21.61 25.56
N GLY A 132 -27.62 22.74 26.15
CA GLY A 132 -28.90 22.95 26.78
C GLY A 132 -30.09 23.03 25.81
N ASP A 133 -31.22 22.66 26.38
CA ASP A 133 -32.54 23.29 26.28
C ASP A 133 -33.07 23.77 24.92
N ARG A 134 -34.11 23.08 24.44
CA ARG A 134 -35.42 23.72 24.26
C ARG A 134 -36.54 22.68 24.14
N ARG A 135 -37.37 22.60 25.18
CA ARG A 135 -38.72 22.01 25.10
C ARG A 135 -39.56 22.82 24.12
N ILE A 136 -40.12 22.17 23.11
CA ILE A 136 -41.34 22.65 22.44
C ILE A 136 -42.44 21.65 22.74
N ARG A 137 -43.41 22.11 23.52
CA ARG A 137 -44.68 21.43 23.76
C ARG A 137 -45.57 21.58 22.53
N ARG A 138 -46.27 20.51 22.17
CA ARG A 138 -47.64 20.55 21.64
C ARG A 138 -48.46 19.57 22.45
#